data_AF-A0ABD2AR92-F1
#
_entry.id   AF-A0ABD2AR92-F1
#
_cell.length_a   1.000
_cell.length_b   1.000
_cell.length_c   1.000
_cell.angle_alpha   90.00
_cell.angle_beta   90.00
_cell.angle_gamma   90.00
#
_symmetry.space_group_name_H-M   'P 1'
#
loop_
_entity.id
_entity.type
_entity.pdbx_description
1 polymer ?
#
loop_
_entity_poly.entity_id
_entity_poly.type
_entity_poly.pdbx_seq_one_letter_code
_entity_poly.pdbx_strand_id
1 'polypeptide(L)'
;MKTTNNYLLVVSIISFFTTSIFCEPNDATTTRIPILKCCPRDKELIVSIENGISKVTNDCRKSTTAWQPKIYSPTRQMQFNEPLDGWNVLEGRRPECRDDSVLTKIPSRAAVPFIFLEDGYAIVDGNVEEPIAPNDYCADANAIFVCVKKTPEGNRAAATMKPKIRRCCGKSAVFHEGRESCDFVNESEDTTPLLGDSSAMVDIVSGFPACPRGDKYTILADVKDAVLQLDGSMKVDGVILPSGQFCVERIKELNQAVKVFACSEHAPQRPHVQATDIRFTLYPVGFIISAVFLAATLAAGWLLPASHHVLHWRCQTHHVACLMLGDLLMAIIQLAGDSLRGGSCKALADLDYTVNDKRRN
;
A
#
# COMPACT_ATOMS: atom_id res chain seq x y z
N MET A 1 73.99 -70.84 8.83
CA MET A 1 74.23 -70.12 7.56
C MET A 1 73.69 -68.71 7.75
N LYS A 2 74.58 -67.71 7.74
CA LYS A 2 74.28 -66.26 7.64
C LYS A 2 73.31 -66.02 6.44
N THR A 3 72.45 -65.02 6.35
CA THR A 3 72.66 -63.57 6.59
C THR A 3 71.32 -62.81 6.38
N THR A 4 71.03 -61.77 7.21
CA THR A 4 70.47 -60.42 6.89
C THR A 4 69.14 -60.29 6.09
N ASN A 5 68.24 -59.31 6.27
CA ASN A 5 68.33 -57.94 6.81
C ASN A 5 66.92 -57.36 7.08
N ASN A 6 66.90 -56.18 7.72
CA ASN A 6 65.84 -55.17 7.82
C ASN A 6 64.94 -55.19 9.07
N TYR A 7 65.59 -54.88 10.19
CA TYR A 7 65.09 -53.91 11.17
C TYR A 7 65.09 -52.50 10.55
N LEU A 8 63.98 -51.77 10.60
CA LEU A 8 63.97 -50.33 10.87
C LEU A 8 62.53 -49.84 11.07
N LEU A 9 62.29 -49.06 12.13
CA LEU A 9 61.02 -48.43 12.52
C LEU A 9 59.95 -49.45 13.02
N VAL A 10 59.52 -49.52 14.28
CA VAL A 10 59.32 -48.48 15.28
C VAL A 10 59.18 -49.17 16.66
N VAL A 11 60.28 -49.38 17.38
CA VAL A 11 60.21 -49.57 18.84
C VAL A 11 61.37 -48.81 19.48
N SER A 12 61.08 -47.58 19.89
CA SER A 12 61.75 -46.85 20.96
C SER A 12 61.04 -45.50 21.12
N ILE A 13 60.72 -44.98 22.30
CA ILE A 13 60.98 -45.40 23.67
C ILE A 13 60.09 -44.45 24.52
N ILE A 14 59.34 -45.03 25.46
CA ILE A 14 59.11 -44.59 26.85
C ILE A 14 58.64 -43.14 27.13
N SER A 15 57.54 -43.02 27.85
CA SER A 15 57.46 -42.39 29.20
C SER A 15 56.41 -41.30 29.43
N PHE A 16 55.88 -41.35 30.66
CA PHE A 16 55.20 -40.32 31.46
C PHE A 16 53.69 -40.12 31.32
N PHE A 17 52.98 -40.65 32.32
CA PHE A 17 52.04 -39.96 33.20
C PHE A 17 51.39 -38.67 32.64
N THR A 18 50.06 -38.61 32.60
CA THR A 18 49.25 -37.77 33.52
C THR A 18 47.76 -37.72 33.13
N THR A 19 46.93 -37.85 34.18
CA THR A 19 45.64 -37.17 34.41
C THR A 19 44.46 -37.38 33.47
N SER A 20 43.44 -38.02 34.06
CA SER A 20 42.01 -37.90 33.78
C SER A 20 41.56 -36.48 33.40
N ILE A 21 40.76 -36.37 32.34
CA ILE A 21 39.76 -35.32 32.23
C ILE A 21 38.45 -36.00 31.82
N PHE A 22 37.55 -36.14 32.79
CA PHE A 22 36.13 -36.13 32.49
C PHE A 22 35.88 -34.85 31.70
N CYS A 23 35.55 -34.96 30.41
CA CYS A 23 34.82 -33.89 29.76
C CYS A 23 33.43 -33.90 30.41
N GLU A 24 33.30 -33.18 31.52
CA GLU A 24 32.09 -32.46 31.82
C GLU A 24 31.66 -31.80 30.50
N PRO A 25 30.45 -32.07 30.00
CA PRO A 25 29.96 -31.28 28.89
C PRO A 25 29.96 -29.85 29.40
N ASN A 26 30.84 -29.01 28.83
CA ASN A 26 30.75 -27.57 29.02
C ASN A 26 29.29 -27.24 28.74
N ASP A 27 28.57 -26.91 29.82
CA ASP A 27 27.24 -26.34 29.78
C ASP A 27 27.40 -25.14 28.88
N ALA A 28 26.99 -25.30 27.63
CA ALA A 28 27.06 -24.26 26.63
C ALA A 28 26.14 -23.20 27.18
N THR A 29 26.74 -22.17 27.80
CA THR A 29 26.06 -21.00 28.33
C THR A 29 25.25 -20.45 27.17
N THR A 30 23.99 -20.88 27.12
CA THR A 30 23.06 -20.50 26.06
C THR A 30 22.84 -19.03 26.29
N THR A 31 23.53 -18.20 25.52
CA THR A 31 23.47 -16.75 25.61
C THR A 31 22.04 -16.32 25.29
N ARG A 32 21.24 -16.09 26.34
CA ARG A 32 19.85 -15.64 26.18
C ARG A 32 19.82 -14.19 25.73
N ILE A 33 18.92 -13.88 24.81
CA ILE A 33 18.78 -12.55 24.22
C ILE A 33 18.01 -11.66 25.20
N PRO A 34 18.58 -10.52 25.65
CA PRO A 34 17.88 -9.64 26.58
C PRO A 34 16.77 -8.87 25.86
N ILE A 35 15.52 -9.00 26.33
CA ILE A 35 14.37 -8.28 25.79
C ILE A 35 13.83 -7.38 26.89
N LEU A 36 13.80 -6.07 26.66
CA LEU A 36 13.40 -5.13 27.69
C LEU A 36 11.88 -4.97 27.74
N LYS A 37 11.29 -5.23 28.91
CA LYS A 37 9.92 -4.86 29.22
C LYS A 37 9.94 -3.56 30.04
N CYS A 38 9.28 -2.51 29.57
CA CYS A 38 9.42 -1.17 30.15
C CYS A 38 8.98 -1.10 31.62
N CYS A 39 7.96 -1.86 31.98
CA CYS A 39 7.41 -1.93 33.32
C CYS A 39 7.37 -3.38 33.84
N PRO A 40 7.23 -3.59 35.17
CA PRO A 40 7.01 -4.92 35.75
C PRO A 40 5.75 -5.62 35.23
N ARG A 41 5.58 -6.92 35.54
CA ARG A 41 4.34 -7.67 35.21
C ARG A 41 3.07 -6.88 35.51
N ASP A 42 2.12 -7.02 34.59
CA ASP A 42 0.79 -6.39 34.63
C ASP A 42 0.81 -4.85 34.73
N LYS A 43 1.95 -4.22 34.44
CA LYS A 43 2.08 -2.77 34.37
C LYS A 43 2.52 -2.31 32.99
N GLU A 44 2.17 -1.08 32.67
CA GLU A 44 2.54 -0.37 31.46
C GLU A 44 2.99 1.05 31.77
N LEU A 45 3.88 1.55 30.92
CA LEU A 45 4.45 2.89 31.03
C LEU A 45 3.44 3.95 30.58
N ILE A 46 3.18 4.93 31.46
CA ILE A 46 2.25 6.01 31.15
C ILE A 46 2.94 7.09 30.32
N VAL A 47 2.20 7.63 29.37
CA VAL A 47 2.55 8.87 28.68
C VAL A 47 1.60 9.96 29.16
N SER A 48 2.15 11.01 29.76
CA SER A 48 1.39 12.21 30.11
C SER A 48 1.36 13.16 28.92
N ILE A 49 0.23 13.86 28.77
CA ILE A 49 0.10 14.93 27.79
C ILE A 49 0.24 16.24 28.56
N GLU A 50 1.40 16.88 28.47
CA GLU A 50 1.64 18.22 29.03
C GLU A 50 1.72 19.21 27.87
N ASN A 51 0.82 20.20 27.83
CA ASN A 51 0.79 21.22 26.76
C ASN A 51 0.71 20.65 25.32
N GLY A 52 -0.02 19.54 25.13
CA GLY A 52 -0.12 18.86 23.83
C GLY A 52 1.10 17.99 23.48
N ILE A 53 2.09 17.89 24.37
CA ILE A 53 3.33 17.12 24.17
C ILE A 53 3.20 15.80 24.94
N SER A 54 3.43 14.69 24.24
CA SER A 54 3.38 13.34 24.81
C SER A 54 4.69 13.03 25.52
N LYS A 55 4.77 13.31 26.81
CA LYS A 55 5.95 13.03 27.63
C LYS A 55 5.85 11.64 28.24
N VAL A 56 6.83 10.80 27.97
CA VAL A 56 6.94 9.49 28.63
C VAL A 56 7.27 9.75 30.11
N THR A 57 6.36 9.33 30.99
CA THR A 57 6.56 9.46 32.43
C THR A 57 7.45 8.34 32.95
N ASN A 58 7.99 8.50 34.16
CA ASN A 58 8.68 7.41 34.83
C ASN A 58 7.72 6.43 35.53
N ASP A 59 6.40 6.64 35.44
CA ASP A 59 5.42 5.92 36.22
C ASP A 59 4.84 4.72 35.46
N CYS A 60 4.86 3.57 36.13
CA CYS A 60 4.24 2.34 35.67
C CYS A 60 2.87 2.16 36.36
N ARG A 61 1.80 2.03 35.59
CA ARG A 61 0.44 1.75 36.11
C ARG A 61 -0.05 0.41 35.64
N LYS A 62 -0.99 -0.16 36.39
CA LYS A 62 -1.62 -1.44 36.04
C LYS A 62 -2.17 -1.39 34.61
N SER A 63 -1.74 -2.30 33.77
CA SER A 63 -2.25 -2.46 32.42
C SER A 63 -3.58 -3.22 32.45
N THR A 64 -4.45 -2.92 31.49
CA THR A 64 -5.70 -3.65 31.26
C THR A 64 -5.49 -4.86 30.36
N THR A 65 -4.34 -4.95 29.70
CA THR A 65 -4.01 -5.98 28.72
C THR A 65 -2.78 -6.75 29.19
N ALA A 66 -2.83 -8.08 29.13
CA ALA A 66 -1.65 -8.91 29.35
C ALA A 66 -0.63 -8.65 28.23
N TRP A 67 0.66 -8.59 28.57
CA TRP A 67 1.70 -8.43 27.56
C TRP A 67 1.90 -9.73 26.80
N GLN A 68 1.50 -9.74 25.53
CA GLN A 68 1.67 -10.86 24.60
C GLN A 68 2.50 -10.39 23.41
N PRO A 69 3.82 -10.64 23.40
CA PRO A 69 4.66 -10.22 22.28
C PRO A 69 4.28 -11.01 21.03
N LYS A 70 4.05 -10.31 19.91
CA LYS A 70 3.86 -10.95 18.60
C LYS A 70 5.23 -11.26 18.00
N ILE A 71 5.66 -12.52 18.07
CA ILE A 71 6.99 -12.94 17.63
C ILE A 71 6.85 -13.73 16.35
N TYR A 72 7.67 -13.44 15.35
CA TYR A 72 7.82 -14.22 14.13
C TYR A 72 9.21 -14.87 14.11
N SER A 73 9.25 -16.20 13.95
CA SER A 73 10.49 -16.94 13.71
C SER A 73 10.59 -17.31 12.24
N PRO A 74 11.51 -16.70 11.47
CA PRO A 74 11.80 -17.12 10.10
C PRO A 74 12.30 -18.57 10.04
N THR A 75 13.08 -19.01 11.04
CA THR A 75 13.65 -20.36 11.14
C THR A 75 12.56 -21.43 11.22
N ARG A 76 11.54 -21.18 12.05
CA ARG A 76 10.43 -22.12 12.28
C ARG A 76 9.23 -21.86 11.38
N GLN A 77 9.22 -20.74 10.65
CA GLN A 77 8.09 -20.23 9.87
C GLN A 77 6.78 -20.16 10.68
N MET A 78 6.89 -19.79 11.95
CA MET A 78 5.77 -19.79 12.90
C MET A 78 5.72 -18.49 13.70
N GLN A 79 4.51 -18.17 14.17
CA GLN A 79 4.27 -17.05 15.08
C GLN A 79 4.06 -17.55 16.50
N PHE A 80 4.58 -16.78 17.47
CA PHE A 80 4.45 -17.04 18.89
C PHE A 80 3.87 -15.81 19.57
N ASN A 81 3.05 -16.02 20.61
CA ASN A 81 2.44 -14.97 21.41
C ASN A 81 3.00 -14.92 22.84
N GLU A 82 4.04 -15.72 23.10
CA GLU A 82 4.73 -15.85 24.38
C GLU A 82 6.24 -15.74 24.13
N PRO A 83 7.02 -15.19 25.09
CA PRO A 83 8.47 -15.11 24.99
C PRO A 83 9.11 -16.48 24.69
N LEU A 84 10.09 -16.51 23.78
CA LEU A 84 10.81 -17.73 23.43
C LEU A 84 11.76 -18.15 24.58
N ASP A 85 12.06 -19.45 24.70
CA ASP A 85 12.98 -19.98 25.74
C ASP A 85 14.39 -19.36 25.68
N GLY A 86 14.81 -18.94 24.49
CA GLY A 86 16.09 -18.25 24.26
C GLY A 86 16.08 -16.77 24.66
N TRP A 87 14.94 -16.22 25.05
CA TRP A 87 14.81 -14.84 25.49
C TRP A 87 14.96 -14.72 27.00
N ASN A 88 15.56 -13.61 27.42
CA ASN A 88 15.61 -13.19 28.80
C ASN A 88 14.84 -11.86 28.92
N VAL A 89 13.58 -11.93 29.35
CA VAL A 89 12.75 -10.73 29.53
C VAL A 89 13.20 -10.00 30.79
N LEU A 90 13.75 -8.80 30.60
CA LEU A 90 14.18 -7.91 31.67
C LEU A 90 13.08 -6.91 31.98
N GLU A 91 12.37 -7.14 33.07
CA GLU A 91 11.24 -6.30 33.48
C GLU A 91 11.66 -5.01 34.18
N GLY A 92 10.87 -3.94 33.98
CA GLY A 92 11.11 -2.64 34.60
C GLY A 92 12.36 -1.94 34.07
N ARG A 93 12.86 -2.34 32.89
CA ARG A 93 14.08 -1.83 32.29
C ARG A 93 13.75 -1.07 31.00
N ARG A 94 14.42 0.06 30.81
CA ARG A 94 14.23 0.96 29.67
C ARG A 94 15.55 1.11 28.93
N PRO A 95 15.53 1.39 27.62
CA PRO A 95 16.74 1.70 26.89
C PRO A 95 17.34 3.02 27.40
N GLU A 96 18.67 3.10 27.41
CA GLU A 96 19.40 4.31 27.76
C GLU A 96 19.49 5.21 26.53
N CYS A 97 18.61 6.21 26.46
CA CYS A 97 18.66 7.20 25.39
C CYS A 97 19.85 8.15 25.61
N ARG A 98 20.61 8.38 24.54
CA ARG A 98 21.69 9.39 24.49
C ARG A 98 21.15 10.79 24.76
N ASP A 99 22.01 11.73 25.15
CA ASP A 99 21.63 13.12 25.46
C ASP A 99 20.91 13.84 24.31
N ASP A 100 21.22 13.48 23.07
CA ASP A 100 20.59 13.98 21.85
C ASP A 100 19.31 13.22 21.48
N SER A 101 18.77 12.35 22.35
CA SER A 101 17.62 11.51 22.05
C SER A 101 16.60 11.43 23.19
N VAL A 102 15.36 11.12 22.86
CA VAL A 102 14.21 11.06 23.77
C VAL A 102 13.46 9.75 23.56
N LEU A 103 13.07 9.12 24.67
CA LEU A 103 12.24 7.93 24.66
C LEU A 103 10.85 8.29 24.13
N THR A 104 10.43 7.65 23.04
CA THR A 104 9.21 7.96 22.32
C THR A 104 8.30 6.73 22.28
N LYS A 105 7.00 6.93 22.53
CA LYS A 105 5.99 5.87 22.47
C LYS A 105 5.53 5.62 21.03
N ILE A 106 5.53 4.36 20.63
CA ILE A 106 4.90 3.86 19.40
C ILE A 106 3.76 2.92 19.79
N PRO A 107 2.49 3.29 19.56
CA PRO A 107 1.35 2.46 19.92
C PRO A 107 1.22 1.23 18.99
N SER A 108 0.88 0.07 19.56
CA SER A 108 0.44 -1.09 18.78
C SER A 108 -1.02 -0.90 18.37
N ARG A 109 -1.34 -1.11 17.09
CA ARG A 109 -2.74 -1.12 16.60
C ARG A 109 -2.99 -2.40 15.81
N ALA A 110 -4.25 -2.84 15.73
CA ALA A 110 -4.60 -4.07 15.01
C ALA A 110 -4.18 -4.03 13.52
N ALA A 111 -4.29 -2.86 12.89
CA ALA A 111 -3.89 -2.65 11.50
C ALA A 111 -2.37 -2.48 11.31
N VAL A 112 -1.64 -2.08 12.36
CA VAL A 112 -0.19 -1.78 12.33
C VAL A 112 0.45 -2.31 13.61
N PRO A 113 0.60 -3.64 13.76
CA PRO A 113 1.27 -4.21 14.92
C PRO A 113 2.78 -4.06 14.78
N PHE A 114 3.48 -3.85 15.90
CA PHE A 114 4.91 -4.18 15.94
C PHE A 114 5.09 -5.69 16.09
N ILE A 115 6.13 -6.22 15.45
CA ILE A 115 6.45 -7.65 15.43
C ILE A 115 7.89 -7.80 15.94
N PHE A 116 8.12 -8.77 16.81
CA PHE A 116 9.46 -9.16 17.23
C PHE A 116 9.98 -10.31 16.37
N LEU A 117 11.28 -10.36 16.14
CA LEU A 117 11.97 -11.43 15.47
C LEU A 117 12.60 -12.38 16.48
N GLU A 118 12.87 -13.62 16.10
CA GLU A 118 13.48 -14.65 16.98
C GLU A 118 14.80 -14.20 17.64
N ASP A 119 15.56 -13.35 16.96
CA ASP A 119 16.81 -12.73 17.42
C ASP A 119 16.60 -11.49 18.34
N GLY A 120 15.35 -11.18 18.66
CA GLY A 120 14.96 -10.09 19.54
C GLY A 120 14.83 -8.73 18.88
N TYR A 121 15.11 -8.60 17.58
CA TYR A 121 14.88 -7.33 16.89
C TYR A 121 13.38 -7.04 16.76
N ALA A 122 13.00 -5.76 16.80
CA ALA A 122 11.62 -5.33 16.62
C ALA A 122 11.44 -4.64 15.28
N ILE A 123 10.43 -5.06 14.52
CA ILE A 123 9.95 -4.40 13.31
C ILE A 123 8.70 -3.62 13.69
N VAL A 124 8.75 -2.32 13.43
CA VAL A 124 7.60 -1.42 13.59
C VAL A 124 7.14 -1.03 12.19
N ASP A 125 5.94 -1.46 11.82
CA ASP A 125 5.39 -1.14 10.51
C ASP A 125 5.12 0.38 10.40
N GLY A 126 5.52 0.95 9.26
CA GLY A 126 5.23 2.33 8.88
C GLY A 126 6.42 3.26 8.64
N ASN A 127 7.56 3.17 9.35
CA ASN A 127 8.57 4.26 9.26
C ASN A 127 10.05 3.92 9.55
N VAL A 128 10.41 2.70 9.97
CA VAL A 128 11.82 2.36 10.28
C VAL A 128 12.38 1.47 9.18
N GLU A 129 13.40 1.96 8.47
CA GLU A 129 14.07 1.22 7.38
C GLU A 129 14.89 0.03 7.89
N GLU A 130 15.21 0.01 9.20
CA GLU A 130 16.02 -1.00 9.85
C GLU A 130 15.30 -1.58 11.08
N PRO A 131 15.37 -2.90 11.32
CA PRO A 131 14.88 -3.50 12.56
C PRO A 131 15.56 -2.88 13.79
N ILE A 132 14.77 -2.65 14.85
CA ILE A 132 15.25 -2.01 16.08
C ILE A 132 15.90 -3.06 16.98
N ALA A 133 17.14 -2.80 17.41
CA ALA A 133 17.89 -3.76 18.23
C ALA A 133 17.28 -3.95 19.63
N PRO A 134 17.42 -5.14 20.25
CA PRO A 134 16.84 -5.47 21.56
C PRO A 134 17.12 -4.47 22.69
N ASN A 135 18.28 -3.82 22.67
CA ASN A 135 18.72 -2.88 23.70
C ASN A 135 18.24 -1.43 23.46
N ASP A 136 17.73 -1.13 22.27
CA ASP A 136 17.31 0.22 21.87
C ASP A 136 15.81 0.46 22.01
N TYR A 137 15.08 -0.56 22.48
CA TYR A 137 13.66 -0.46 22.76
C TYR A 137 13.31 -1.09 24.11
N CYS A 138 12.15 -0.72 24.65
CA CYS A 138 11.42 -1.57 25.61
C CYS A 138 9.97 -1.69 25.17
N ALA A 139 9.30 -2.77 25.53
CA ALA A 139 7.91 -3.02 25.12
C ALA A 139 6.97 -3.27 26.29
N ASP A 140 5.72 -2.85 26.14
CA ASP A 140 4.58 -3.17 27.00
C ASP A 140 3.42 -3.70 26.15
N ALA A 141 2.29 -4.06 26.77
CA ALA A 141 1.16 -4.71 26.11
C ALA A 141 0.65 -3.97 24.88
N ASN A 142 0.59 -2.64 24.94
CA ASN A 142 -0.05 -1.81 23.93
C ASN A 142 0.93 -0.88 23.19
N ALA A 143 2.23 -0.94 23.49
CA ALA A 143 3.20 -0.01 22.91
C ALA A 143 4.63 -0.53 22.99
N ILE A 144 5.46 -0.07 22.05
CA ILE A 144 6.91 -0.16 22.08
C ILE A 144 7.48 1.26 22.26
N PHE A 145 8.55 1.39 23.04
CA PHE A 145 9.21 2.65 23.34
C PHE A 145 10.63 2.62 22.83
N VAL A 146 11.03 3.63 22.08
CA VAL A 146 12.31 3.66 21.35
C VAL A 146 12.99 5.02 21.53
N CYS A 147 14.32 5.06 21.52
CA CYS A 147 15.07 6.31 21.60
C CYS A 147 15.13 6.98 20.22
N VAL A 148 14.63 8.22 20.12
CA VAL A 148 14.59 9.01 18.87
C VAL A 148 15.38 10.30 19.06
N LYS A 149 16.17 10.71 18.06
CA LYS A 149 16.95 11.96 18.14
C LYS A 149 16.06 13.20 18.33
N LYS A 150 16.47 14.07 19.24
CA LYS A 150 15.91 15.41 19.51
C LYS A 150 16.28 16.32 18.34
N THR A 151 15.28 16.91 17.67
CA THR A 151 15.51 18.00 16.72
C THR A 151 15.72 19.33 17.45
N PRO A 152 16.48 20.29 16.88
CA PRO A 152 16.83 21.56 17.52
C PRO A 152 15.66 22.51 17.82
N GLU A 153 14.43 22.14 17.46
CA GLU A 153 13.21 22.81 17.92
C GLU A 153 12.75 22.17 19.23
N GLY A 154 13.16 22.78 20.35
CA GLY A 154 12.84 22.35 21.70
C GLY A 154 11.35 21.99 21.90
N ASN A 155 11.13 20.95 22.71
CA ASN A 155 9.83 20.53 23.21
C ASN A 155 8.81 19.99 22.19
N ARG A 156 9.24 19.48 21.03
CA ARG A 156 8.39 18.65 20.15
C ARG A 156 8.67 17.16 20.36
N ALA A 157 8.54 16.68 21.60
CA ALA A 157 8.50 15.25 21.91
C ALA A 157 7.07 14.71 21.72
N ALA A 158 6.61 14.75 20.48
CA ALA A 158 5.48 14.02 19.91
C ALA A 158 5.43 14.43 18.43
N ALA A 159 5.48 13.46 17.51
CA ALA A 159 5.22 13.66 16.08
C ALA A 159 6.26 14.45 15.25
N THR A 160 7.49 13.96 15.15
CA THR A 160 8.34 14.24 13.96
C THR A 160 9.06 13.01 13.42
N MET A 161 8.48 11.80 13.55
CA MET A 161 8.53 10.94 12.37
C MET A 161 7.53 11.56 11.42
N LYS A 162 8.01 12.42 10.52
CA LYS A 162 7.18 12.88 9.42
C LYS A 162 6.62 11.62 8.77
N PRO A 163 5.30 11.40 8.74
CA PRO A 163 4.76 10.20 8.15
C PRO A 163 5.34 10.01 6.74
N LYS A 164 5.93 8.84 6.51
CA LYS A 164 6.49 8.51 5.20
C LYS A 164 5.36 8.23 4.23
N ILE A 165 5.32 9.01 3.15
CA ILE A 165 4.38 8.82 2.05
C ILE A 165 5.16 8.43 0.82
N ARG A 166 4.62 7.50 0.03
CA ARG A 166 5.28 7.04 -1.18
C ARG A 166 4.93 7.92 -2.38
N ARG A 167 5.95 8.32 -3.13
CA ARG A 167 5.84 8.82 -4.51
C ARG A 167 6.12 7.66 -5.46
N CYS A 168 5.24 7.40 -6.42
CA CYS A 168 5.30 6.17 -7.21
C CYS A 168 6.58 6.09 -8.09
N CYS A 169 6.91 7.17 -8.80
CA CYS A 169 8.00 7.22 -9.78
C CYS A 169 9.29 7.87 -9.25
N GLY A 170 9.31 8.29 -7.99
CA GLY A 170 10.45 8.97 -7.38
C GLY A 170 10.61 10.43 -7.84
N LYS A 171 11.68 11.09 -7.39
CA LYS A 171 11.79 12.56 -7.46
C LYS A 171 11.96 13.15 -8.86
N SER A 172 12.42 12.35 -9.84
CA SER A 172 12.81 12.84 -11.17
C SER A 172 12.01 12.18 -12.31
N ALA A 173 10.85 11.62 -11.99
CA ALA A 173 9.99 10.98 -12.98
C ALA A 173 8.51 11.23 -12.64
N VAL A 174 7.68 11.12 -13.68
CA VAL A 174 6.22 11.22 -13.60
C VAL A 174 5.60 9.99 -14.20
N PHE A 175 4.37 9.68 -13.79
CA PHE A 175 3.65 8.52 -14.32
C PHE A 175 3.06 8.84 -15.70
N HIS A 176 3.27 7.93 -16.65
CA HIS A 176 2.69 7.95 -17.99
C HIS A 176 1.59 6.90 -18.05
N GLU A 177 0.33 7.34 -18.08
CA GLU A 177 -0.84 6.46 -18.06
C GLU A 177 -0.91 5.55 -19.28
N GLY A 178 -0.63 6.06 -20.47
CA GLY A 178 -0.68 5.28 -21.72
C GLY A 178 0.33 4.13 -21.82
N ARG A 179 1.41 4.15 -21.02
CA ARG A 179 2.45 3.10 -20.99
C ARG A 179 2.47 2.33 -19.66
N GLU A 180 1.63 2.73 -18.71
CA GLU A 180 1.67 2.25 -17.32
C GLU A 180 3.07 2.31 -16.69
N SER A 181 3.89 3.31 -17.06
CA SER A 181 5.30 3.39 -16.69
C SER A 181 5.72 4.78 -16.20
N CYS A 182 6.85 4.84 -15.49
CA CYS A 182 7.47 6.09 -15.07
C CYS A 182 8.40 6.62 -16.16
N ASP A 183 8.16 7.84 -16.62
CA ASP A 183 9.02 8.55 -17.57
C ASP A 183 9.84 9.60 -16.81
N PHE A 184 11.15 9.61 -17.05
CA PHE A 184 12.01 10.67 -16.53
C PHE A 184 11.62 12.01 -17.11
N VAL A 185 11.46 12.99 -16.21
CA VAL A 185 11.25 14.39 -16.58
C VAL A 185 12.36 15.16 -15.89
N ASN A 186 13.07 15.97 -16.66
CA ASN A 186 13.99 16.96 -16.11
C ASN A 186 13.13 18.03 -15.41
N GLU A 187 12.74 17.80 -14.16
CA GLU A 187 12.00 18.77 -13.35
C GLU A 187 12.96 19.92 -12.99
N SER A 188 12.68 21.12 -13.53
CA SER A 188 13.13 22.40 -12.98
C SER A 188 12.47 22.64 -11.61
N GLU A 189 13.16 23.33 -10.71
CA GLU A 189 12.83 23.56 -9.28
C GLU A 189 11.45 24.19 -8.96
N ASP A 190 10.61 24.49 -9.96
CA ASP A 190 9.37 25.25 -9.81
C ASP A 190 8.11 24.40 -10.07
N THR A 191 7.94 23.31 -9.31
CA THR A 191 6.70 22.53 -9.33
C THR A 191 6.00 22.58 -7.98
N THR A 192 4.70 22.87 -8.00
CA THR A 192 3.80 22.93 -6.84
C THR A 192 3.96 21.67 -5.97
N PRO A 193 4.10 21.76 -4.64
CA PRO A 193 4.32 20.58 -3.79
C PRO A 193 3.29 19.47 -4.03
N LEU A 194 3.73 18.20 -4.06
CA LEU A 194 2.89 17.04 -4.38
C LEU A 194 1.63 16.93 -3.50
N LEU A 195 1.75 17.37 -2.25
CA LEU A 195 0.71 17.37 -1.22
C LEU A 195 0.36 18.79 -0.74
N GLY A 196 0.66 19.82 -1.56
CA GLY A 196 0.51 21.22 -1.17
C GLY A 196 1.24 21.55 0.14
N ASP A 197 0.57 22.26 1.03
CA ASP A 197 1.11 22.70 2.33
C ASP A 197 1.48 21.53 3.26
N SER A 198 0.89 20.35 3.03
CA SER A 198 1.19 19.15 3.83
C SER A 198 2.54 18.52 3.48
N SER A 199 3.19 18.95 2.38
CA SER A 199 4.49 18.43 1.97
C SER A 199 5.61 18.70 2.98
N ALA A 200 5.48 19.73 3.81
CA ALA A 200 6.46 20.03 4.86
C ALA A 200 6.37 19.06 6.06
N MET A 201 5.23 18.37 6.22
CA MET A 201 4.90 17.54 7.37
C MET A 201 5.16 16.04 7.13
N VAL A 202 5.63 15.65 5.93
CA VAL A 202 5.77 14.27 5.47
C VAL A 202 7.15 14.00 4.88
N ASP A 203 7.61 12.75 4.97
CA ASP A 203 8.83 12.30 4.28
C ASP A 203 8.43 11.54 3.01
N ILE A 204 8.94 11.98 1.85
CA ILE A 204 8.58 11.35 0.57
C ILE A 204 9.59 10.26 0.23
N VAL A 205 9.12 9.01 0.22
CA VAL A 205 9.89 7.81 -0.17
C VAL A 205 9.45 7.39 -1.57
N SER A 206 10.30 6.69 -2.32
CA SER A 206 9.93 6.21 -3.66
C SER A 206 9.41 4.78 -3.62
N GLY A 207 8.38 4.46 -4.40
CA GLY A 207 7.92 3.10 -4.61
C GLY A 207 6.41 2.95 -4.81
N PHE A 208 6.03 1.89 -5.52
CA PHE A 208 4.63 1.50 -5.72
C PHE A 208 4.02 0.86 -4.44
N PRO A 209 2.68 0.84 -4.32
CA PRO A 209 2.01 0.19 -3.21
C PRO A 209 2.27 -1.33 -3.21
N ALA A 210 2.47 -1.89 -2.03
CA ALA A 210 2.65 -3.34 -1.87
C ALA A 210 1.27 -4.01 -1.76
N CYS A 211 0.79 -4.60 -2.86
CA CYS A 211 -0.53 -5.24 -2.87
C CYS A 211 -0.45 -6.70 -2.40
N PRO A 212 -1.11 -7.06 -1.28
CA PRO A 212 -0.90 -8.35 -0.60
C PRO A 212 -1.32 -9.58 -1.41
N ARG A 213 -2.18 -9.40 -2.43
CA ARG A 213 -2.68 -10.48 -3.30
C ARG A 213 -2.00 -10.55 -4.67
N GLY A 214 -0.96 -9.76 -4.91
CA GLY A 214 -0.38 -9.60 -6.24
C GLY A 214 -1.31 -8.84 -7.20
N ASP A 215 -2.34 -8.19 -6.66
CA ASP A 215 -3.29 -7.38 -7.41
C ASP A 215 -2.61 -6.16 -8.03
N LYS A 216 -3.09 -5.74 -9.21
CA LYS A 216 -2.63 -4.51 -9.85
C LYS A 216 -3.06 -3.28 -9.04
N TYR A 217 -2.23 -2.25 -9.04
CA TYR A 217 -2.61 -0.93 -8.53
C TYR A 217 -3.52 -0.21 -9.53
N THR A 218 -4.31 0.74 -9.04
CA THR A 218 -5.17 1.58 -9.86
C THR A 218 -5.18 3.01 -9.32
N ILE A 219 -5.60 3.95 -10.17
CA ILE A 219 -5.78 5.34 -9.79
C ILE A 219 -7.11 5.45 -9.04
N LEU A 220 -7.03 5.85 -7.78
CA LEU A 220 -8.16 5.85 -6.85
C LEU A 220 -8.93 7.18 -6.88
N ALA A 221 -8.21 8.30 -6.71
CA ALA A 221 -8.79 9.63 -6.59
C ALA A 221 -7.76 10.72 -6.88
N ASP A 222 -8.23 11.97 -6.99
CA ASP A 222 -7.38 13.15 -6.89
C ASP A 222 -6.84 13.32 -5.47
N VAL A 223 -5.58 13.74 -5.36
CA VAL A 223 -4.99 14.07 -4.03
C VAL A 223 -5.75 15.20 -3.33
N LYS A 224 -6.41 16.07 -4.09
CA LYS A 224 -7.24 17.16 -3.54
C LYS A 224 -8.46 16.66 -2.77
N ASP A 225 -8.99 15.49 -3.14
CA ASP A 225 -10.15 14.87 -2.51
C ASP A 225 -9.72 13.90 -1.39
N ALA A 226 -8.41 13.75 -1.19
CA ALA A 226 -7.81 12.88 -0.18
C ALA A 226 -7.39 13.68 1.04
N VAL A 227 -7.68 13.15 2.24
CA VAL A 227 -7.26 13.75 3.51
C VAL A 227 -6.14 12.91 4.10
N LEU A 228 -4.95 13.50 4.20
CA LEU A 228 -3.82 12.89 4.89
C LEU A 228 -4.04 12.95 6.41
N GLN A 229 -3.87 11.81 7.07
CA GLN A 229 -3.98 11.69 8.52
C GLN A 229 -2.60 11.82 9.18
N LEU A 230 -2.61 12.18 10.47
CA LEU A 230 -1.40 12.38 11.27
C LEU A 230 -0.52 11.12 11.42
N ASP A 231 -1.10 9.94 11.19
CA ASP A 231 -0.39 8.66 11.22
C ASP A 231 0.21 8.26 9.85
N GLY A 232 0.05 9.10 8.82
CA GLY A 232 0.51 8.83 7.46
C GLY A 232 -0.43 7.98 6.62
N SER A 233 -1.57 7.57 7.17
CA SER A 233 -2.65 6.99 6.38
C SER A 233 -3.40 8.07 5.61
N MET A 234 -4.08 7.69 4.53
CA MET A 234 -4.81 8.64 3.69
C MET A 234 -6.26 8.20 3.58
N LYS A 235 -7.18 9.13 3.85
CA LYS A 235 -8.61 8.90 3.75
C LYS A 235 -9.12 9.40 2.41
N VAL A 236 -9.74 8.52 1.64
CA VAL A 236 -10.33 8.80 0.32
C VAL A 236 -11.72 8.21 0.28
N ASP A 237 -12.75 9.02 0.00
CA ASP A 237 -14.16 8.58 -0.09
C ASP A 237 -14.64 7.70 1.09
N GLY A 238 -14.16 8.00 2.31
CA GLY A 238 -14.52 7.25 3.52
C GLY A 238 -13.69 6.00 3.79
N VAL A 239 -12.86 5.56 2.85
CA VAL A 239 -11.90 4.44 3.01
C VAL A 239 -10.57 4.97 3.54
N ILE A 240 -9.98 4.27 4.50
CA ILE A 240 -8.65 4.61 5.06
C ILE A 240 -7.60 3.71 4.43
N LEU A 241 -6.64 4.32 3.75
CA LEU A 241 -5.52 3.65 3.09
C LEU A 241 -4.28 3.71 4.00
N PRO A 242 -3.69 2.56 4.37
CA PRO A 242 -2.41 2.51 5.09
C PRO A 242 -1.25 3.05 4.24
N SER A 243 -0.24 3.67 4.87
CA SER A 243 0.92 4.31 4.20
C SER A 243 1.72 3.39 3.25
N GLY A 244 1.67 2.07 3.44
CA GLY A 244 2.31 1.07 2.57
C GLY A 244 1.48 0.62 1.36
N GLN A 245 0.19 0.95 1.32
CA GLN A 245 -0.78 0.46 0.33
C GLN A 245 -1.25 1.53 -0.65
N PHE A 246 -0.67 2.74 -0.57
CA PHE A 246 -0.86 3.77 -1.57
C PHE A 246 0.46 4.46 -1.93
N CYS A 247 0.48 5.10 -3.10
CA CYS A 247 1.47 6.10 -3.46
C CYS A 247 0.77 7.26 -4.17
N VAL A 248 1.41 8.42 -4.21
CA VAL A 248 0.91 9.61 -4.91
C VAL A 248 1.84 9.95 -6.06
N GLU A 249 1.30 10.33 -7.21
CA GLU A 249 2.14 10.71 -8.35
C GLU A 249 1.43 11.66 -9.31
N ARG A 250 2.24 12.44 -10.04
CA ARG A 250 1.77 13.27 -11.15
C ARG A 250 1.55 12.43 -12.40
N ILE A 251 0.44 12.67 -13.08
CA ILE A 251 0.16 12.04 -14.38
C ILE A 251 0.51 13.01 -15.50
N LYS A 252 1.36 12.58 -16.42
CA LYS A 252 1.87 13.38 -17.55
C LYS A 252 0.75 13.88 -18.45
N GLU A 253 -0.21 13.01 -18.75
CA GLU A 253 -1.34 13.27 -19.65
C GLU A 253 -2.40 14.20 -19.04
N LEU A 254 -2.43 14.35 -17.72
CA LEU A 254 -3.42 15.16 -16.98
C LEU A 254 -2.83 16.48 -16.48
N ASN A 255 -2.02 17.16 -17.29
CA ASN A 255 -1.36 18.42 -16.91
C ASN A 255 -0.65 18.34 -15.54
N GLN A 256 0.03 17.21 -15.26
CA GLN A 256 0.72 16.97 -13.99
C GLN A 256 -0.19 16.98 -12.74
N ALA A 257 -1.49 16.71 -12.91
CA ALA A 257 -2.41 16.50 -11.80
C ALA A 257 -1.91 15.36 -10.90
N VAL A 258 -1.94 15.60 -9.58
CA VAL A 258 -1.49 14.63 -8.59
C VAL A 258 -2.65 13.69 -8.24
N LYS A 259 -2.43 12.40 -8.46
CA LYS A 259 -3.40 11.34 -8.20
C LYS A 259 -2.89 10.39 -7.12
N VAL A 260 -3.84 9.74 -6.45
CA VAL A 260 -3.61 8.65 -5.51
C VAL A 260 -3.66 7.32 -6.26
N PHE A 261 -2.61 6.52 -6.12
CA PHE A 261 -2.55 5.14 -6.58
C PHE A 261 -2.69 4.22 -5.38
N ALA A 262 -3.60 3.26 -5.44
CA ALA A 262 -3.80 2.26 -4.39
C ALA A 262 -4.04 0.88 -5.01
N CYS A 263 -3.99 -0.17 -4.19
CA CYS A 263 -4.34 -1.52 -4.63
C CYS A 263 -5.80 -1.58 -5.08
N SER A 264 -6.10 -2.35 -6.13
CA SER A 264 -7.45 -2.43 -6.73
C SER A 264 -8.54 -2.88 -5.76
N GLU A 265 -8.20 -3.61 -4.70
CA GLU A 265 -9.11 -3.95 -3.59
C GLU A 265 -9.64 -2.72 -2.82
N HIS A 266 -8.88 -1.63 -2.81
CA HIS A 266 -9.24 -0.36 -2.18
C HIS A 266 -9.83 0.64 -3.17
N ALA A 267 -9.81 0.31 -4.48
CA ALA A 267 -10.66 1.02 -5.41
C ALA A 267 -12.07 0.97 -4.82
N PRO A 268 -12.85 2.07 -4.86
CA PRO A 268 -14.28 1.85 -4.86
C PRO A 268 -14.46 0.84 -5.98
N GLN A 269 -14.88 -0.39 -5.63
CA GLN A 269 -15.83 -1.11 -6.45
C GLN A 269 -16.78 -0.01 -6.83
N ARG A 270 -16.63 0.57 -8.04
CA ARG A 270 -17.40 1.75 -8.44
C ARG A 270 -18.77 1.39 -7.91
N PRO A 271 -19.39 2.19 -7.03
CA PRO A 271 -20.79 1.94 -6.75
C PRO A 271 -21.33 1.82 -8.15
N HIS A 272 -21.79 0.60 -8.50
CA HIS A 272 -22.41 0.35 -9.79
C HIS A 272 -23.26 1.58 -9.93
N VAL A 273 -22.92 2.44 -10.90
CA VAL A 273 -23.52 3.75 -10.97
C VAL A 273 -24.95 3.41 -11.34
N GLN A 274 -25.75 3.13 -10.31
CA GLN A 274 -27.11 3.50 -10.18
C GLN A 274 -26.99 5.00 -10.28
N ALA A 275 -26.84 5.44 -11.53
CA ALA A 275 -27.47 6.61 -12.02
C ALA A 275 -28.95 6.45 -11.64
N THR A 276 -29.25 6.77 -10.39
CA THR A 276 -30.52 7.38 -10.02
C THR A 276 -30.54 8.83 -10.53
N ASP A 277 -29.93 9.07 -11.68
CA ASP A 277 -30.27 10.18 -12.53
C ASP A 277 -31.13 9.56 -13.62
N ILE A 278 -32.44 9.74 -13.44
CA ILE A 278 -33.58 9.37 -14.29
C ILE A 278 -33.30 9.60 -15.80
N ARG A 279 -32.33 10.47 -16.10
CA ARG A 279 -31.77 10.77 -17.41
C ARG A 279 -31.10 9.58 -18.10
N PHE A 280 -30.35 8.73 -17.38
CA PHE A 280 -29.68 7.56 -17.97
C PHE A 280 -30.63 6.43 -18.38
N THR A 281 -31.88 6.46 -17.93
CA THR A 281 -32.93 5.54 -18.41
C THR A 281 -33.84 6.20 -19.44
N LEU A 282 -34.11 7.51 -19.32
CA LEU A 282 -34.99 8.23 -20.25
C LEU A 282 -34.40 8.32 -21.67
N TYR A 283 -33.10 8.58 -21.79
CA TYR A 283 -32.45 8.72 -23.09
C TYR A 283 -32.40 7.40 -23.87
N PRO A 284 -31.92 6.26 -23.32
CA PRO A 284 -31.93 4.99 -24.02
C PRO A 284 -33.34 4.49 -24.36
N VAL A 285 -34.31 4.66 -23.46
CA VAL A 285 -35.72 4.29 -23.72
C VAL A 285 -36.30 5.14 -24.85
N GLY A 286 -36.01 6.44 -24.87
CA GLY A 286 -36.40 7.34 -25.96
C GLY A 286 -35.81 6.92 -27.31
N PHE A 287 -34.53 6.54 -27.36
CA PHE A 287 -33.89 6.03 -28.57
C PHE A 287 -34.46 4.69 -29.04
N ILE A 288 -34.79 3.77 -28.14
CA ILE A 288 -35.42 2.49 -28.48
C ILE A 288 -36.82 2.71 -29.05
N ILE A 289 -37.63 3.57 -28.43
CA ILE A 289 -38.97 3.92 -28.94
C ILE A 289 -38.86 4.56 -30.32
N SER A 290 -37.94 5.52 -30.51
CA SER A 290 -37.65 6.15 -31.81
C SER A 290 -37.29 5.11 -32.88
N ALA A 291 -36.38 4.18 -32.57
CA ALA A 291 -35.96 3.12 -33.49
C ALA A 291 -37.12 2.19 -33.89
N VAL A 292 -38.04 1.86 -32.97
CA VAL A 292 -39.23 1.04 -33.27
C VAL A 292 -40.19 1.78 -34.21
N PHE A 293 -40.44 3.07 -33.98
CA PHE A 293 -41.27 3.89 -34.87
C PHE A 293 -40.65 4.06 -36.26
N LEU A 294 -39.33 4.24 -36.35
CA LEU A 294 -38.61 4.31 -37.63
C LEU A 294 -38.64 2.97 -38.37
N ALA A 295 -38.49 1.84 -37.66
CA ALA A 295 -38.61 0.50 -38.24
C ALA A 295 -40.02 0.21 -38.76
N ALA A 296 -41.07 0.62 -38.03
CA ALA A 296 -42.45 0.49 -38.47
C ALA A 296 -42.74 1.38 -39.70
N THR A 297 -42.19 2.59 -39.73
CA THR A 297 -42.29 3.51 -40.88
C THR A 297 -41.58 2.94 -42.11
N LEU A 298 -40.42 2.32 -41.92
CA LEU A 298 -39.69 1.62 -42.96
C LEU A 298 -40.49 0.42 -43.47
N ALA A 299 -40.99 -0.44 -42.58
CA ALA A 299 -41.82 -1.59 -42.97
C ALA A 299 -43.10 -1.18 -43.72
N ALA A 300 -43.80 -0.14 -43.24
CA ALA A 300 -44.97 0.43 -43.92
C ALA A 300 -44.61 1.02 -45.29
N GLY A 301 -43.45 1.67 -45.41
CA GLY A 301 -42.92 2.17 -46.68
C GLY A 301 -42.63 1.05 -47.69
N TRP A 302 -42.21 -0.13 -47.22
CA TRP A 302 -42.00 -1.30 -48.09
C TRP A 302 -43.32 -2.01 -48.45
N LEU A 303 -44.35 -1.91 -47.60
CA LEU A 303 -45.66 -2.53 -47.77
C LEU A 303 -46.66 -1.72 -48.60
N LEU A 304 -46.38 -0.44 -48.90
CA LEU A 304 -47.21 0.42 -49.75
C LEU A 304 -46.54 0.59 -51.12
N PRO A 305 -46.85 -0.26 -52.11
CA PRO A 305 -46.38 -0.08 -53.49
C PRO A 305 -47.31 0.91 -54.19
N ALA A 306 -47.28 2.16 -53.76
CA ALA A 306 -47.90 3.29 -54.45
C ALA A 306 -46.77 4.27 -54.80
N SER A 307 -46.11 4.05 -55.93
CA SER A 307 -46.41 4.70 -57.22
C SER A 307 -45.79 6.10 -57.35
N HIS A 308 -44.79 6.16 -58.23
CA HIS A 308 -44.48 7.25 -59.17
C HIS A 308 -43.21 8.11 -58.99
N HIS A 309 -42.41 7.98 -57.92
CA HIS A 309 -41.04 8.54 -57.90
C HIS A 309 -40.04 7.64 -57.16
N VAL A 310 -39.55 6.62 -57.87
CA VAL A 310 -38.61 5.59 -57.37
C VAL A 310 -37.31 6.17 -56.80
N LEU A 311 -36.91 7.38 -57.23
CA LEU A 311 -35.70 8.05 -56.73
C LEU A 311 -35.89 8.70 -55.35
N HIS A 312 -37.02 9.37 -55.13
CA HIS A 312 -37.32 10.06 -53.86
C HIS A 312 -37.55 9.07 -52.73
N TRP A 313 -38.25 7.97 -53.04
CA TRP A 313 -38.50 6.86 -52.12
C TRP A 313 -37.19 6.21 -51.63
N ARG A 314 -36.23 5.97 -52.53
CA ARG A 314 -34.94 5.37 -52.17
C ARG A 314 -34.13 6.26 -51.24
N CYS A 315 -34.03 7.55 -51.55
CA CYS A 315 -33.32 8.52 -50.71
C CYS A 315 -33.95 8.59 -49.31
N GLN A 316 -35.28 8.64 -49.24
CA GLN A 316 -36.02 8.68 -47.98
C GLN A 316 -35.81 7.41 -47.14
N THR A 317 -35.80 6.22 -47.75
CA THR A 317 -35.52 4.97 -47.04
C THR A 317 -34.09 4.88 -46.50
N HIS A 318 -33.09 5.35 -47.26
CA HIS A 318 -31.70 5.37 -46.81
C HIS A 318 -31.49 6.36 -45.66
N HIS A 319 -32.14 7.53 -45.72
CA HIS A 319 -32.10 8.51 -44.65
C HIS A 319 -32.73 7.96 -43.36
N VAL A 320 -33.91 7.34 -43.44
CA VAL A 320 -34.59 6.71 -42.30
C VAL A 320 -33.78 5.55 -41.72
N ALA A 321 -33.16 4.71 -42.57
CA ALA A 321 -32.29 3.63 -42.11
C ALA A 321 -31.03 4.14 -41.39
N CYS A 322 -30.44 5.24 -41.86
CA CYS A 322 -29.29 5.88 -41.21
C CYS A 322 -29.66 6.43 -39.83
N LEU A 323 -30.82 7.08 -39.70
CA LEU A 323 -31.32 7.57 -38.42
C LEU A 323 -31.58 6.42 -37.43
N MET A 324 -32.19 5.33 -37.89
CA MET A 324 -32.42 4.14 -37.06
C MET A 324 -31.09 3.51 -36.58
N LEU A 325 -30.08 3.43 -37.44
CA LEU A 325 -28.76 2.92 -37.07
C LEU A 325 -28.07 3.84 -36.03
N GLY A 326 -28.19 5.16 -36.20
CA GLY A 326 -27.68 6.14 -35.23
C GLY A 326 -28.34 6.02 -33.85
N ASP A 327 -29.66 5.92 -33.80
CA ASP A 327 -30.40 5.75 -32.54
C ASP A 327 -30.04 4.44 -31.84
N LEU A 328 -29.85 3.36 -32.59
CA LEU A 328 -29.44 2.05 -32.06
C LEU A 328 -28.00 2.10 -31.49
N LEU A 329 -27.05 2.72 -32.22
CA LEU A 329 -25.67 2.87 -31.77
C LEU A 329 -25.59 3.74 -30.51
N MET A 330 -26.32 4.86 -30.47
CA MET A 330 -26.40 5.72 -29.29
C MET A 330 -27.00 5.02 -28.08
N ALA A 331 -28.03 4.19 -28.28
CA ALA A 331 -28.61 3.36 -27.22
C ALA A 331 -27.60 2.31 -26.72
N ILE A 332 -26.87 1.65 -27.61
CA ILE A 332 -25.85 0.65 -27.26
C ILE A 332 -24.71 1.29 -26.45
N ILE A 333 -24.20 2.45 -26.86
CA ILE A 333 -23.11 3.14 -26.13
C ILE A 333 -23.56 3.52 -24.72
N GLN A 334 -24.80 4.03 -24.58
CA GLN A 334 -25.34 4.40 -23.27
C GLN A 334 -25.65 3.18 -22.38
N LEU A 335 -26.06 2.05 -22.96
CA LEU A 335 -26.30 0.79 -22.23
C LEU A 335 -25.02 0.04 -21.88
N ALA A 336 -24.01 0.09 -22.75
CA ALA A 336 -22.78 -0.66 -22.61
C ALA A 336 -21.77 0.01 -21.67
N GLY A 337 -21.88 1.34 -21.45
CA GLY A 337 -21.18 2.08 -20.40
C GLY A 337 -19.74 1.60 -20.15
N ASP A 338 -19.53 1.01 -18.98
CA ASP A 338 -18.22 0.54 -18.50
C ASP A 338 -17.81 -0.87 -18.98
N SER A 339 -18.68 -1.59 -19.66
CA SER A 339 -18.42 -2.95 -20.15
C SER A 339 -17.61 -2.99 -21.44
N LEU A 340 -17.37 -1.84 -22.09
CA LEU A 340 -16.59 -1.71 -23.31
C LEU A 340 -15.15 -1.26 -22.98
N ARG A 341 -14.28 -2.22 -22.63
CA ARG A 341 -12.84 -1.96 -22.51
C ARG A 341 -12.09 -2.30 -23.80
N GLY A 342 -11.14 -1.44 -24.18
CA GLY A 342 -10.18 -1.69 -25.27
C GLY A 342 -10.66 -1.31 -26.68
N GLY A 343 -10.16 -2.03 -27.70
CA GLY A 343 -10.30 -1.69 -29.12
C GLY A 343 -11.75 -1.57 -29.64
N SER A 344 -12.71 -2.18 -28.95
CA SER A 344 -14.14 -2.08 -29.29
C SER A 344 -14.74 -0.70 -28.98
N CYS A 345 -14.23 0.01 -27.97
CA CYS A 345 -14.65 1.38 -27.66
C CYS A 345 -14.18 2.35 -28.76
N LYS A 346 -12.93 2.17 -29.22
CA LYS A 346 -12.37 2.94 -30.35
C LYS A 346 -13.12 2.68 -31.65
N ALA A 347 -13.46 1.42 -31.95
CA ALA A 347 -14.21 1.08 -33.16
C ALA A 347 -15.64 1.63 -33.17
N LEU A 348 -16.31 1.67 -32.00
CA LEU A 348 -17.65 2.25 -31.87
C LEU A 348 -17.63 3.78 -31.94
N ALA A 349 -16.61 4.43 -31.36
CA ALA A 349 -16.43 5.88 -31.45
C ALA A 349 -16.09 6.33 -32.88
N ASP A 350 -15.20 5.60 -33.58
CA ASP A 350 -14.88 5.88 -34.98
C ASP A 350 -16.12 5.68 -35.88
N LEU A 351 -16.92 4.64 -35.64
CA LEU A 351 -18.15 4.40 -36.40
C LEU A 351 -19.20 5.49 -36.18
N ASP A 352 -19.41 5.92 -34.93
CA ASP A 352 -20.34 7.01 -34.60
C ASP A 352 -19.88 8.36 -35.19
N TYR A 353 -18.58 8.66 -35.13
CA TYR A 353 -18.01 9.85 -35.75
C TYR A 353 -18.23 9.86 -37.27
N THR A 354 -18.03 8.71 -37.92
CA THR A 354 -18.22 8.57 -39.38
C THR A 354 -19.71 8.72 -39.79
N VAL A 355 -20.63 8.25 -38.93
CA VAL A 355 -22.08 8.40 -39.14
C VAL A 355 -22.53 9.84 -38.90
N ASN A 356 -21.98 10.54 -37.91
CA ASN A 356 -22.29 11.94 -37.63
C ASN A 356 -21.68 12.93 -38.64
N ASP A 357 -20.49 12.63 -39.19
CA ASP A 357 -19.87 13.43 -40.25
C ASP A 357 -20.69 13.38 -41.55
N LYS A 358 -21.24 12.21 -41.90
CA LYS A 358 -22.22 12.06 -42.99
C LYS A 358 -23.59 12.72 -42.73
N ARG A 359 -23.86 13.17 -41.51
CA ARG A 359 -25.09 13.91 -41.14
C ARG A 359 -24.92 15.42 -41.31
N ARG A 360 -23.68 15.91 -41.46
CA ARG A 360 -23.31 17.33 -41.50
C ARG A 360 -22.98 17.85 -42.91
N ASN A 361 -22.79 16.94 -43.87
CA ASN A 361 -22.77 17.17 -45.31
C ASN A 361 -24.06 16.62 -45.92
#